data_AF-A0A8H3M5G2-F1
#
_entry.id   AF-A0A8H3M5G2-F1
#
_cell.length_a   1.000
_cell.length_b   1.000
_cell.length_c   1.000
_cell.angle_alpha   90.00
_cell.angle_beta   90.00
_cell.angle_gamma   90.00
#
_symmetry.space_group_name_H-M   'P 1'
#
loop_
_entity.id
_entity.type
_entity.pdbx_description
1 polymer ?
#
loop_
_entity_poly.entity_id
_entity_poly.type
_entity_poly.pdbx_seq_one_letter_code
_entity_poly.pdbx_strand_id
1 'polypeptide(L)'
;MSINEILSINVPYPPELTVEEILSRRTDERLGSRAPNSFFIYRLAYIKEFKKRIGESISMTKISPYVSLSWSKEPPEIKEAYKRLSNWVEHRLIEMRQKNQNNPLVFIHHENSSLPQPPVNDDIIGID
;
A
#
# COMPACT_ATOMS: atom_id res chain seq x y z
N MET A 1 25.91 0.34 -6.25
CA MET A 1 24.93 1.43 -6.13
C MET A 1 25.61 2.65 -5.49
N SER A 2 25.87 3.67 -6.29
CA SER A 2 26.44 4.94 -5.86
C SER A 2 25.34 5.91 -5.44
N ILE A 3 25.59 6.72 -4.41
CA ILE A 3 24.65 7.76 -3.93
C ILE A 3 24.30 8.73 -5.05
N ASN A 4 25.25 9.01 -5.95
CA ASN A 4 25.05 9.92 -7.09
C ASN A 4 24.02 9.38 -8.08
N GLU A 5 23.90 8.06 -8.24
CA GLU A 5 22.91 7.43 -9.12
C GLU A 5 21.49 7.62 -8.58
N ILE A 6 21.32 7.50 -7.26
CA ILE A 6 20.03 7.72 -6.60
C ILE A 6 19.64 9.19 -6.74
N LEU A 7 20.54 10.12 -6.43
CA LEU A 7 20.25 11.56 -6.47
C LEU A 7 19.98 12.11 -7.88
N SER A 8 20.44 11.43 -8.92
CA SER A 8 20.26 11.86 -10.32
C SER A 8 18.93 11.40 -10.94
N ILE A 9 18.08 10.71 -10.19
CA ILE A 9 16.74 10.33 -10.65
C ILE A 9 15.88 11.59 -10.78
N ASN A 10 15.36 11.80 -11.98
CA ASN A 10 14.34 12.80 -12.26
C ASN A 10 13.01 12.06 -12.35
N VAL A 11 12.07 12.41 -11.48
CA VAL A 11 10.74 11.81 -11.46
C VAL A 11 9.89 12.45 -12.56
N PRO A 12 9.21 11.68 -13.41
CA PRO A 12 8.46 12.23 -14.52
C PRO A 12 7.35 13.16 -14.03
N TYR A 13 7.24 14.30 -14.72
CA TYR A 13 6.11 15.20 -14.62
C TYR A 13 5.48 15.32 -16.03
N PRO A 14 4.16 15.07 -16.17
CA PRO A 14 3.21 14.69 -15.11
C PRO A 14 3.47 13.28 -14.54
N PRO A 15 2.93 12.95 -13.35
CA PRO A 15 3.10 11.63 -12.77
C PRO A 15 2.62 10.52 -13.71
N GLU A 16 3.51 9.61 -14.12
CA GLU A 16 3.16 8.41 -14.91
C GLU A 16 2.43 7.33 -14.10
N LEU A 17 2.22 7.56 -12.80
CA LEU A 17 1.64 6.61 -11.88
C LEU A 17 0.11 6.77 -11.87
N THR A 18 -0.62 5.71 -12.22
CA THR A 18 -2.09 5.73 -12.25
C THR A 18 -2.69 5.36 -10.90
N VAL A 19 -3.98 5.69 -10.70
CA VAL A 19 -4.74 5.29 -9.51
C VAL A 19 -4.75 3.77 -9.37
N GLU A 20 -4.96 3.05 -10.47
CA GLU A 20 -5.02 1.60 -10.53
C GLU A 20 -3.67 0.97 -10.17
N GLU A 21 -2.55 1.55 -10.63
CA GLU A 21 -1.21 1.07 -10.27
C GLU A 21 -0.91 1.26 -8.78
N ILE A 22 -1.47 2.32 -8.15
CA ILE A 22 -1.31 2.55 -6.70
C ILE A 22 -2.16 1.55 -5.91
N LEU A 23 -3.38 1.28 -6.37
CA LEU A 23 -4.31 0.36 -5.72
C LEU A 23 -3.86 -1.09 -5.82
N SER A 24 -3.30 -1.51 -6.97
CA SER A 24 -2.82 -2.89 -7.17
C SER A 24 -1.64 -3.25 -6.25
N ARG A 25 -0.95 -2.26 -5.69
CA ARG A 25 0.13 -2.43 -4.70
C ARG A 25 -0.37 -2.57 -3.26
N ARG A 26 -1.69 -2.46 -3.03
CA ARG A 26 -2.30 -2.57 -1.70
C ARG A 26 -2.80 -3.99 -1.45
N THR A 27 -2.72 -4.42 -0.19
CA THR A 27 -3.42 -5.61 0.28
C THR A 27 -4.90 -5.32 0.48
N ASP A 28 -5.72 -6.36 0.56
CA ASP A 28 -7.17 -6.24 0.80
C ASP A 28 -7.48 -5.49 2.11
N GLU A 29 -6.71 -5.73 3.17
CA GLU A 29 -6.85 -4.97 4.42
C GLU A 29 -6.56 -3.48 4.21
N ARG A 30 -5.56 -3.17 3.37
CA ARG A 30 -5.17 -1.79 3.06
C ARG A 30 -6.11 -1.10 2.07
N LEU A 31 -6.96 -1.83 1.35
CA LEU A 31 -8.06 -1.26 0.57
C LEU A 31 -9.15 -0.68 1.49
N GLY A 32 -9.29 -1.18 2.73
CA GLY A 32 -10.14 -0.55 3.75
C GLY A 32 -9.57 0.77 4.32
N SER A 33 -8.26 0.95 4.23
CA SER A 33 -7.52 2.06 4.83
C SER A 33 -7.45 3.34 3.96
N ARG A 34 -7.01 4.45 4.54
CA ARG A 34 -6.82 5.74 3.84
C ARG A 34 -5.82 5.61 2.66
N ALA A 35 -5.99 6.44 1.64
CA ALA A 35 -5.07 6.59 0.52
C ALA A 35 -3.64 6.97 0.98
N PRO A 36 -2.62 6.63 0.18
CA PRO A 36 -1.27 7.06 0.48
C PRO A 36 -1.18 8.56 0.25
N ASN A 37 -0.44 9.28 1.10
CA ASN A 37 -0.24 10.72 0.91
C ASN A 37 0.60 11.02 -0.34
N SER A 38 0.64 12.28 -0.75
CA SER A 38 1.38 12.74 -1.94
C SER A 38 2.87 12.36 -1.91
N PHE A 39 3.53 12.48 -0.75
CA PHE A 39 4.94 12.08 -0.60
C PHE A 39 5.16 10.58 -0.83
N PHE A 40 4.27 9.73 -0.33
CA PHE A 40 4.38 8.29 -0.53
C PHE A 40 4.19 7.93 -2.01
N ILE A 41 3.26 8.58 -2.70
CA ILE A 41 3.03 8.41 -4.13
C ILE A 41 4.25 8.90 -4.93
N TYR A 42 4.83 10.04 -4.55
CA TYR A 42 6.08 10.55 -5.13
C TYR A 42 7.21 9.54 -4.99
N ARG A 43 7.36 8.93 -3.81
CA ARG A 43 8.34 7.87 -3.56
C ARG A 43 8.14 6.63 -4.43
N LEU A 44 6.89 6.24 -4.72
CA LEU A 44 6.61 5.14 -5.65
C LEU A 44 7.08 5.46 -7.07
N ALA A 45 6.80 6.68 -7.55
CA ALA A 45 7.26 7.14 -8.86
C ALA A 45 8.79 7.18 -8.94
N TYR A 46 9.44 7.66 -7.87
CA TYR A 46 10.91 7.68 -7.77
C TYR A 46 11.52 6.27 -7.86
N ILE A 47 10.95 5.29 -7.15
CA ILE A 47 11.41 3.90 -7.21
C ILE A 47 11.18 3.29 -8.59
N LYS A 48 10.06 3.61 -9.24
CA LYS A 48 9.74 3.15 -10.60
C LYS A 48 10.81 3.64 -11.59
N GLU A 49 11.15 4.93 -11.53
CA GLU A 49 12.21 5.50 -12.37
C GLU A 49 13.60 4.98 -12.03
N PHE A 50 13.90 4.82 -10.74
CA PHE A 50 15.15 4.22 -10.31
C PHE A 50 15.34 2.82 -10.91
N LYS A 51 14.31 1.98 -10.80
CA LYS A 51 14.31 0.63 -11.37
C LYS A 51 14.46 0.64 -12.89
N LYS A 52 13.82 1.60 -13.57
CA LYS A 52 13.91 1.75 -15.03
C LYS A 52 15.32 2.10 -15.50
N ARG A 53 16.05 2.94 -14.75
CA ARG A 53 17.40 3.39 -15.11
C ARG A 53 18.51 2.41 -14.70
N ILE A 54 18.40 1.84 -13.50
CA ILE A 54 19.47 1.02 -12.91
C ILE A 54 19.22 -0.47 -13.11
N GLY A 55 17.98 -0.88 -13.39
CA GLY A 55 17.58 -2.29 -13.51
C GLY A 55 17.39 -3.01 -12.17
N GLU A 56 17.77 -2.38 -11.06
CA GLU A 56 17.69 -2.95 -9.71
C GLU A 56 16.52 -2.40 -8.89
N SER A 57 15.96 -3.24 -8.01
CA SER A 57 15.01 -2.78 -7.00
C SER A 57 15.72 -2.24 -5.77
N ILE A 58 15.27 -1.11 -5.25
CA ILE A 58 15.75 -0.52 -4.00
C ILE A 58 14.66 -0.55 -2.93
N SER A 59 15.05 -0.82 -1.68
CA SER A 59 14.09 -0.84 -0.59
C SER A 59 13.59 0.57 -0.26
N MET A 60 12.34 0.62 0.16
CA MET A 60 11.64 1.85 0.53
C MET A 60 12.41 2.63 1.62
N THR A 61 12.97 1.93 2.60
CA THR A 61 13.73 2.53 3.71
C THR A 61 15.04 3.16 3.23
N LYS A 62 15.78 2.47 2.35
CA LYS A 62 17.06 2.96 1.84
C LYS A 62 16.89 4.20 0.98
N ILE A 63 15.82 4.27 0.16
CA ILE A 63 15.64 5.39 -0.76
C ILE A 63 15.04 6.64 -0.09
N SER A 64 14.37 6.48 1.05
CA SER A 64 13.57 7.54 1.68
C SER A 64 14.33 8.85 1.97
N PRO A 65 15.59 8.84 2.45
CA PRO A 65 16.34 10.08 2.67
C PRO A 65 16.54 10.88 1.37
N TYR A 66 16.83 10.20 0.26
CA TYR A 66 17.06 10.81 -1.05
C TYR A 66 15.77 11.35 -1.65
N VAL A 67 14.68 10.59 -1.52
CA VAL A 67 13.35 11.04 -1.96
C VAL A 67 12.88 12.25 -1.15
N SER A 68 13.15 12.29 0.16
CA SER A 68 12.84 13.45 1.00
C SER A 68 13.57 14.71 0.52
N LEU A 69 14.87 14.58 0.20
CA LEU A 69 15.68 15.68 -0.33
C LEU A 69 15.20 16.15 -1.71
N SER A 70 14.79 15.23 -2.58
CA SER A 70 14.22 15.59 -3.88
C SER A 70 12.86 16.27 -3.71
N TRP A 71 11.96 15.68 -2.93
CA TRP A 71 10.63 16.22 -2.64
C TRP A 71 10.67 17.63 -2.03
N SER A 72 11.63 17.93 -1.16
CA SER A 72 11.77 19.27 -0.58
C SER A 72 12.08 20.33 -1.64
N LYS A 73 12.85 19.96 -2.68
CA LYS A 73 13.24 20.82 -3.81
C LYS A 73 12.18 20.90 -4.91
N GLU A 74 11.20 20.00 -4.93
CA GLU A 74 10.18 20.00 -5.98
C GLU A 74 9.31 21.29 -5.96
N PRO A 75 8.97 21.83 -7.14
CA PRO A 75 8.05 22.95 -7.28
C PRO A 75 6.65 22.66 -6.72
N PRO A 76 5.90 23.71 -6.31
CA PRO A 76 4.53 23.56 -5.81
C PRO A 76 3.60 22.84 -6.79
N GLU A 77 3.76 23.06 -8.09
CA GLU A 77 2.93 22.48 -9.16
C GLU A 77 3.05 20.96 -9.20
N ILE A 78 4.27 20.45 -8.99
CA ILE A 78 4.55 19.02 -8.92
C ILE A 78 3.93 18.44 -7.65
N LYS A 79 4.14 19.10 -6.50
CA LYS A 79 3.55 18.67 -5.23
C LYS A 79 2.02 18.62 -5.30
N GLU A 80 1.40 19.59 -5.96
CA GLU A 80 -0.04 19.64 -6.17
C GLU A 80 -0.53 18.53 -7.10
N ALA A 81 0.22 18.19 -8.16
CA ALA A 81 -0.12 17.05 -9.01
C ALA A 81 -0.16 15.72 -8.22
N TYR A 82 0.82 15.47 -7.36
CA TYR A 82 0.82 14.28 -6.49
C TYR A 82 -0.27 14.32 -5.41
N LYS A 83 -0.66 15.51 -4.94
CA LYS A 83 -1.79 15.68 -4.04
C LYS A 83 -3.11 15.35 -4.74
N ARG A 84 -3.33 15.84 -5.97
CA ARG A 84 -4.51 15.48 -6.78
C ARG A 84 -4.60 13.98 -7.00
N LEU A 85 -3.47 13.34 -7.32
CA LEU A 85 -3.40 11.88 -7.47
C LEU A 85 -3.76 11.14 -6.18
N SER A 86 -3.27 11.60 -5.02
CA SER A 86 -3.65 11.06 -3.71
C SER A 86 -5.16 11.18 -3.45
N ASN A 87 -5.77 12.32 -3.81
CA ASN A 87 -7.21 12.53 -3.69
C ASN A 87 -8.02 11.60 -4.61
N TRP A 88 -7.57 11.39 -5.86
CA TRP A 88 -8.22 10.46 -6.77
C TRP A 88 -8.17 9.02 -6.26
N VAL A 89 -7.04 8.61 -5.67
CA VAL A 89 -6.92 7.31 -5.00
C VAL A 89 -7.88 7.22 -3.82
N GLU A 90 -8.00 8.27 -3.00
CA GLU A 90 -8.97 8.27 -1.88
C GLU A 90 -10.40 8.16 -2.37
N HIS A 91 -10.80 8.93 -3.39
CA HIS A 91 -12.13 8.85 -3.97
C HIS A 91 -12.44 7.43 -4.47
N ARG A 92 -11.48 6.81 -5.17
CA ARG A 92 -11.65 5.44 -5.65
C ARG A 92 -11.80 4.43 -4.52
N LEU A 93 -11.05 4.57 -3.42
CA LEU A 93 -11.20 3.73 -2.22
C LEU A 93 -12.56 3.92 -1.54
N ILE A 94 -13.06 5.15 -1.48
CA ILE A 94 -14.40 5.45 -0.96
C ILE A 94 -15.46 4.75 -1.82
N GLU A 95 -15.38 4.85 -3.14
CA GLU A 95 -16.31 4.15 -4.06
C GLU A 95 -16.29 2.63 -3.85
N MET A 96 -15.10 2.02 -3.73
CA MET A 96 -14.96 0.59 -3.49
C MET A 96 -15.59 0.18 -2.15
N ARG A 97 -15.36 0.96 -1.09
CA ARG A 97 -15.96 0.71 0.23
C ARG A 97 -17.49 0.82 0.19
N GLN A 98 -18.03 1.85 -0.46
CA GLN A 98 -19.48 2.02 -0.59
C GLN A 98 -20.13 0.89 -1.40
N LYS A 99 -19.50 0.45 -2.50
CA LYS A 99 -19.99 -0.69 -3.28
C LYS A 99 -20.02 -1.99 -2.48
N ASN A 100 -18.99 -2.24 -1.68
CA ASN A 100 -18.94 -3.43 -0.81
C ASN A 100 -19.99 -3.38 0.31
N GLN A 101 -20.31 -2.19 0.84
CA GLN A 101 -21.38 -2.00 1.82
C GLN A 101 -22.77 -2.20 1.20
N ASN A 102 -22.97 -1.74 -0.04
CA ASN A 102 -24.24 -1.85 -0.76
C ASN A 102 -24.45 -3.22 -1.43
N ASN A 103 -23.45 -4.10 -1.43
CA ASN A 103 -23.53 -5.46 -1.95
C ASN A 103 -22.75 -6.44 -1.05
N PRO A 104 -23.31 -6.86 0.10
CA PRO A 104 -22.60 -7.61 1.14
C PRO A 104 -22.32 -9.10 0.81
N LEU A 105 -22.33 -9.50 -0.46
CA LEU A 105 -22.09 -10.88 -0.91
C LEU A 105 -20.73 -10.88 -1.63
N VAL A 106 -19.62 -11.48 -1.19
CA VAL A 106 -19.41 -12.80 -0.59
C VAL A 106 -18.11 -12.75 0.23
N PHE A 107 -18.21 -12.78 1.56
CA PHE A 107 -17.18 -13.42 2.40
C PHE A 107 -17.91 -14.45 3.25
N ILE A 108 -18.44 -15.49 2.59
CA ILE A 108 -18.73 -16.74 3.30
C ILE A 108 -17.37 -17.31 3.66
N HIS A 109 -17.01 -17.13 4.92
CA HIS A 109 -15.93 -17.85 5.57
C HIS A 109 -16.07 -19.33 5.24
N HIS A 110 -15.11 -19.89 4.49
CA HIS A 110 -14.88 -21.33 4.54
C HIS A 110 -14.12 -21.63 5.83
N GLU A 111 -14.80 -21.48 6.97
CA GLU A 111 -14.42 -22.21 8.18
C GLU A 111 -15.02 -23.60 8.05
N ASN A 112 -14.22 -24.54 7.55
CA ASN A 112 -14.48 -25.96 7.66
C ASN A 112 -13.14 -26.71 7.75
N SER A 113 -12.53 -26.70 8.93
CA SER A 113 -12.13 -27.94 9.61
C SER A 113 -11.40 -27.61 10.92
N SER A 114 -12.11 -27.64 12.03
CA SER A 114 -11.59 -28.15 13.30
C SER A 114 -12.81 -28.53 14.13
N LEU A 115 -13.02 -29.84 14.29
CA LEU A 115 -14.08 -30.41 15.12
C LEU A 115 -14.07 -29.77 16.53
N PRO A 116 -15.23 -29.62 17.19
CA PRO A 116 -15.26 -29.34 18.61
C PRO A 116 -14.74 -30.57 19.35
N GLN A 117 -13.64 -30.44 20.10
CA GLN A 117 -13.23 -31.48 21.03
C GLN A 117 -14.19 -31.51 22.22
N PRO A 118 -14.66 -32.69 22.67
CA PRO A 118 -15.53 -32.79 23.82
C PRO A 118 -14.76 -32.43 25.11
N PRO A 119 -15.44 -31.86 26.11
CA PRO A 119 -14.82 -31.49 27.38
C PRO A 119 -14.38 -32.75 28.14
N VAL A 120 -13.10 -32.77 28.55
CA VAL A 120 -12.57 -33.72 29.51
C VAL A 120 -13.13 -33.35 30.87
N ASN A 121 -14.06 -34.15 31.38
CA ASN A 121 -14.53 -34.05 32.76
C ASN A 121 -13.65 -34.96 33.62
N ASP A 122 -12.73 -34.35 34.36
CA ASP A 122 -12.13 -34.95 35.56
C ASP A 122 -13.05 -34.69 36.75
N ASP A 123 -13.60 -35.75 37.34
CA ASP A 123 -14.09 -35.85 38.73
C ASP A 123 -14.34 -37.35 39.04
N ILE A 124 -13.46 -38.08 39.74
CA ILE A 124 -13.26 -38.21 41.20
C ILE A 124 -14.05 -39.39 41.85
N ILE A 125 -13.28 -40.33 42.43
CA ILE A 125 -13.50 -41.22 43.63
C ILE A 125 -14.20 -42.60 43.53
N GLY A 126 -13.55 -43.60 44.15
CA GLY A 126 -14.15 -44.75 44.87
C GLY A 126 -13.50 -46.10 44.53
N ILE A 127 -12.48 -46.57 45.28
CA ILE A 127 -12.57 -47.59 46.36
C ILE A 127 -13.32 -48.87 45.96
N ASP A 128 -12.58 -49.95 45.72
CA ASP A 128 -12.51 -51.16 46.56
C ASP A 128 -11.26 -52.00 46.19
#